data_AF-A0A4Y7ZLW0-F1
#
_entry.id   AF-A0A4Y7ZLW0-F1
#
_cell.length_a   1.000
_cell.length_b   1.000
_cell.length_c   1.000
_cell.angle_alpha   90.00
_cell.angle_beta   90.00
_cell.angle_gamma   90.00
#
_symmetry.space_group_name_H-M   'P 1'
#
loop_
_entity.id
_entity.type
_entity.pdbx_description
1 polymer ?
#
loop_
_entity_poly.entity_id
_entity_poly.type
_entity_poly.pdbx_seq_one_letter_code
_entity_poly.pdbx_strand_id
1 'polypeptide(L)'
;MKVNIIESPFKPATKNEVCSHLQPILKVLEEHGNQRDAVNNIINDRSDGNIMLVEKDIDFELVGDIFEVPSYIILQESRGIMCSKCWCAIEKKNKDRIFQTGTKVIF
;
A
#
# COMPACT_ATOMS: atom_id res chain seq x y z
N MET A 1 7.10 9.75 20.56
CA MET A 1 8.19 10.04 19.61
C MET A 1 7.81 9.34 18.31
N LYS A 2 7.73 10.07 17.19
CA LYS A 2 7.32 9.50 15.90
C LYS A 2 8.47 8.72 15.26
N VAL A 3 8.13 7.70 14.47
CA VAL A 3 9.07 6.85 13.73
C VAL A 3 9.33 7.47 12.35
N ASN A 4 10.60 7.55 11.96
CA ASN A 4 10.98 8.03 10.64
C ASN A 4 10.90 6.92 9.60
N ILE A 5 10.30 7.22 8.45
CA ILE A 5 10.35 6.35 7.27
C ILE A 5 11.66 6.63 6.54
N ILE A 6 12.60 5.69 6.63
CA ILE A 6 13.94 5.83 6.06
C ILE A 6 13.89 5.45 4.58
N GLU A 7 14.49 6.31 3.74
CA GLU A 7 14.49 6.09 2.29
C GLU A 7 15.43 4.97 1.83
N SER A 8 16.51 4.74 2.57
CA SER A 8 17.61 3.84 2.22
C SER A 8 17.84 2.77 3.30
N PRO A 9 18.11 1.51 2.92
CA PRO A 9 18.21 0.99 1.56
C PRO A 9 16.84 0.85 0.88
N PHE A 10 16.75 1.33 -0.36
CA PHE A 10 15.54 1.24 -1.17
C PHE A 10 15.31 -0.19 -1.67
N LYS A 11 14.07 -0.69 -1.52
CA LYS A 11 13.59 -1.91 -2.17
C LYS A 11 12.27 -1.64 -2.91
N PRO A 12 12.16 -1.95 -4.21
CA PRO A 12 10.91 -1.81 -4.95
C PRO A 12 9.86 -2.82 -4.46
N ALA A 13 8.60 -2.61 -4.86
CA ALA A 13 7.55 -3.61 -4.63
C ALA A 13 7.88 -4.92 -5.36
N THR A 14 7.40 -6.02 -4.78
CA THR A 14 7.47 -7.36 -5.37
C THR A 14 6.04 -7.86 -5.62
N LYS A 15 5.87 -9.14 -6.00
CA LYS A 15 4.54 -9.74 -6.14
C LYS A 15 3.74 -9.77 -4.83
N ASN A 16 4.42 -9.78 -3.67
CA ASN A 16 3.80 -10.02 -2.36
C ASN A 16 4.00 -8.88 -1.36
N GLU A 17 4.83 -7.90 -1.70
CA GLU A 17 5.23 -6.84 -0.77
C GLU A 17 5.24 -5.49 -1.48
N VAL A 18 4.81 -4.45 -0.76
CA VAL A 18 5.00 -3.05 -1.16
C VAL A 18 6.47 -2.65 -1.05
N CYS A 19 6.82 -1.49 -1.59
CA CYS A 19 8.17 -0.95 -1.46
C CYS A 19 8.59 -0.73 0.01
N SER A 20 9.90 -0.66 0.25
CA SER A 20 10.47 -0.46 1.59
C SER A 20 9.95 0.78 2.33
N HIS A 21 9.46 1.80 1.63
CA HIS A 21 8.88 3.01 2.24
C HIS A 21 7.48 2.77 2.82
N LEU A 22 6.69 1.89 2.21
CA LEU A 22 5.33 1.57 2.65
C LEU A 22 5.27 0.36 3.57
N GLN A 23 6.32 -0.48 3.60
CA GLN A 23 6.38 -1.65 4.49
C GLN A 23 6.17 -1.32 5.98
N PRO A 24 6.78 -0.25 6.56
CA PRO A 24 6.53 0.12 7.96
C PRO A 24 5.07 0.47 8.24
N ILE A 25 4.44 1.22 7.32
CA ILE A 25 3.04 1.62 7.42
C ILE A 25 2.14 0.38 7.35
N LEU A 26 2.37 -0.49 6.36
CA LEU A 26 1.60 -1.72 6.20
C LEU A 26 1.68 -2.59 7.46
N LYS A 27 2.88 -2.73 8.04
CA LYS A 27 3.09 -3.49 9.26
C LYS A 27 2.29 -2.94 10.44
N VAL A 28 2.27 -1.62 10.63
CA VAL A 28 1.46 -0.97 11.68
C VAL A 28 -0.03 -1.21 11.47
N LEU A 29 -0.52 -1.10 10.23
CA LEU A 29 -1.92 -1.39 9.92
C LEU A 29 -2.27 -2.85 10.24
N GLU A 30 -1.37 -3.80 9.93
CA GLU A 30 -1.54 -5.21 10.25
C GLU A 30 -1.54 -5.47 11.76
N GLU A 31 -0.61 -4.87 12.49
CA GLU A 31 -0.52 -4.94 13.96
C GLU A 31 -1.77 -4.36 14.64
N HIS A 32 -2.49 -3.45 13.97
CA HIS A 32 -3.74 -2.86 14.45
C HIS A 32 -4.99 -3.50 13.80
N GLY A 33 -4.82 -4.72 13.28
CA GLY A 33 -5.92 -5.61 12.92
C GLY A 33 -6.43 -5.44 11.50
N ASN A 34 -5.77 -4.65 10.65
CA ASN A 34 -5.97 -4.73 9.20
C ASN A 34 -5.30 -6.01 8.65
N GLN A 35 -5.67 -6.41 7.44
CA GLN A 35 -5.19 -7.64 6.82
C GLN A 35 -4.97 -7.41 5.33
N ARG A 36 -3.90 -7.96 4.77
CA ARG A 36 -3.68 -7.97 3.32
C ARG A 36 -4.78 -8.80 2.64
N ASP A 37 -5.13 -8.41 1.42
CA ASP A 37 -5.99 -9.21 0.57
C ASP A 37 -5.30 -10.54 0.21
N ALA A 38 -5.81 -11.62 0.80
CA ALA A 38 -5.28 -12.97 0.64
C ALA A 38 -5.40 -13.49 -0.81
N VAL A 39 -6.24 -12.87 -1.65
CA VAL A 39 -6.50 -13.32 -3.02
C VAL A 39 -5.59 -12.62 -4.01
N ASN A 40 -5.51 -11.29 -3.94
CA ASN A 40 -4.95 -10.48 -5.02
C ASN A 40 -3.49 -10.04 -4.83
N ASN A 41 -2.89 -10.25 -3.64
CA ASN A 41 -1.53 -9.80 -3.30
C ASN A 41 -1.28 -8.35 -3.80
N ILE A 42 -0.16 -8.12 -4.52
CA ILE A 42 0.07 -6.87 -5.25
C ILE A 42 -0.63 -6.95 -6.61
N ILE A 43 -1.50 -5.98 -6.86
CA ILE A 43 -2.13 -5.75 -8.17
C ILE A 43 -1.44 -4.59 -8.88
N ASN A 44 -1.48 -4.60 -10.20
CA ASN A 44 -1.00 -3.50 -11.01
C ASN A 44 -2.20 -2.62 -11.44
N ASP A 45 -2.09 -1.31 -11.28
CA ASP A 45 -3.09 -0.38 -11.80
C ASP A 45 -2.87 -0.11 -13.30
N ARG A 46 -3.81 0.57 -13.96
CA ARG A 46 -3.69 0.88 -15.40
C ARG A 46 -2.55 1.84 -15.75
N SER A 47 -1.82 2.34 -14.76
CA SER A 47 -0.72 3.28 -14.86
C SER A 47 0.59 2.69 -14.34
N ASP A 48 0.70 1.35 -14.33
CA ASP A 48 1.85 0.58 -13.87
C ASP A 48 2.17 0.72 -12.36
N GLY A 49 1.24 1.26 -11.57
CA GLY A 49 1.37 1.37 -10.13
C GLY A 49 1.13 0.05 -9.40
N ASN A 50 1.91 -0.24 -8.36
CA ASN A 50 1.78 -1.46 -7.56
C ASN A 50 0.90 -1.22 -6.32
N ILE A 51 -0.27 -1.83 -6.26
CA ILE A 51 -1.23 -1.63 -5.17
C ILE A 51 -1.29 -2.89 -4.30
N MET A 52 -1.13 -2.71 -2.99
CA MET A 52 -1.52 -3.69 -1.98
C MET A 52 -2.93 -3.37 -1.50
N LEU A 53 -3.82 -4.35 -1.57
CA LEU A 53 -5.16 -4.21 -1.00
C LEU A 53 -5.16 -4.67 0.46
N VAL A 54 -5.91 -3.93 1.29
CA VAL A 54 -6.18 -4.29 2.68
C VAL A 54 -7.69 -4.43 2.93
N GLU A 55 -8.07 -5.36 3.79
CA GLU A 55 -9.48 -5.77 3.98
C GLU A 55 -10.30 -4.74 4.77
N LYS A 56 -9.69 -3.99 5.69
CA LYS A 56 -10.35 -2.98 6.52
C LYS A 56 -10.01 -1.56 6.08
N ASP A 57 -10.80 -0.59 6.55
CA ASP A 57 -10.49 0.83 6.41
C ASP A 57 -9.09 1.17 6.92
N ILE A 58 -8.42 2.08 6.22
CA ILE A 58 -7.10 2.56 6.59
C ILE A 58 -7.31 3.65 7.65
N ASP A 59 -6.71 3.45 8.82
CA ASP A 59 -6.67 4.44 9.88
C ASP A 59 -5.55 5.44 9.60
N PHE A 60 -5.90 6.59 9.00
CA PHE A 60 -4.94 7.63 8.64
C PHE A 60 -4.45 8.42 9.86
N GLU A 61 -5.27 8.53 10.91
CA GLU A 61 -4.88 9.18 12.17
C GLU A 61 -3.77 8.37 12.84
N LEU A 62 -3.93 7.05 12.92
CA LEU A 62 -2.90 6.13 13.42
C LEU A 62 -1.56 6.29 12.69
N VAL A 63 -1.59 6.36 11.36
CA VAL A 63 -0.38 6.54 10.55
C VAL A 63 0.26 7.90 10.85
N GLY A 64 -0.55 8.95 10.93
CA GLY A 64 -0.11 10.30 11.30
C GLY A 64 0.48 10.37 12.70
N ASP A 65 -0.04 9.61 13.66
CA ASP A 65 0.42 9.59 15.04
C ASP A 65 1.72 8.83 15.25
N ILE A 66 1.90 7.72 14.51
CA ILE A 66 3.08 6.87 14.63
C ILE A 66 4.25 7.39 13.79
N PHE A 67 4.01 7.91 12.59
CA PHE A 67 5.07 8.21 11.63
C PHE A 67 5.28 9.71 11.38
N GLU A 68 6.53 10.11 11.20
CA GLU A 68 6.85 11.35 10.51
C GLU A 68 6.73 11.10 9.01
N VAL A 69 5.56 11.42 8.44
CA VAL A 69 5.22 11.11 7.06
C VAL A 69 5.99 12.04 6.11
N PRO A 70 6.91 11.51 5.28
CA PRO A 70 7.68 12.35 4.38
C PRO A 70 6.84 12.76 3.16
N SER A 71 7.22 13.84 2.48
CA SER A 71 6.44 14.44 1.39
C SER A 71 6.17 13.53 0.18
N TYR A 72 6.96 12.47 0.00
CA TYR A 72 6.76 11.49 -1.06
C TYR A 72 5.75 10.39 -0.67
N ILE A 73 5.31 10.34 0.58
CA ILE A 73 4.19 9.52 1.02
C ILE A 73 2.96 10.42 1.10
N ILE A 74 1.95 10.09 0.30
CA ILE A 74 0.71 10.85 0.17
C ILE A 74 -0.39 10.05 0.85
N LEU A 75 -0.96 10.60 1.92
CA LEU A 75 -2.18 10.09 2.56
C LEU A 75 -3.38 10.68 1.81
N GLN A 76 -4.16 9.84 1.14
CA GLN A 76 -5.37 10.25 0.41
C GLN A 76 -6.57 9.50 1.00
N GLU A 77 -7.35 10.13 1.88
CA GLU A 77 -8.48 9.48 2.56
C GLU A 77 -9.49 8.83 1.60
N SER A 78 -9.68 9.41 0.41
CA SER A 78 -10.57 8.89 -0.61
C SER A 78 -10.04 7.67 -1.38
N ARG A 79 -8.77 7.31 -1.22
CA ARG A 79 -8.12 6.27 -2.06
C ARG A 79 -7.21 5.32 -1.26
N GLY A 80 -6.33 5.87 -0.43
CA GLY A 80 -5.36 5.10 0.33
C GLY A 80 -4.05 5.85 0.56
N ILE A 81 -2.96 5.11 0.73
CA ILE A 81 -1.63 5.66 0.99
C ILE A 81 -0.74 5.37 -0.22
N MET A 82 -0.14 6.41 -0.81
CA MET A 82 0.69 6.28 -2.01
C MET A 82 2.12 6.70 -1.75
N CYS A 83 3.09 5.93 -2.24
CA CYS A 83 4.47 6.37 -2.39
C CYS A 83 4.70 6.87 -3.83
N SER A 84 4.91 8.17 -3.98
CA SER A 84 5.12 8.81 -5.29
C SER A 84 6.50 8.53 -5.90
N LYS A 85 7.47 8.07 -5.10
CA LYS A 85 8.78 7.62 -5.61
C LYS A 85 8.72 6.27 -6.32
N CYS A 86 7.94 5.34 -5.76
CA CYS A 86 7.90 3.95 -6.23
C CYS A 86 6.63 3.62 -7.00
N TRP A 87 5.70 4.57 -7.09
CA TRP A 87 4.36 4.34 -7.63
C TRP A 87 3.69 3.12 -6.97
N CYS A 88 3.88 2.97 -5.66
CA CYS A 88 3.27 1.91 -4.86
C CYS A 88 2.15 2.49 -4.01
N ALA A 89 1.10 1.74 -3.75
CA ALA A 89 0.01 2.17 -2.89
C ALA A 89 -0.50 1.06 -1.96
N ILE A 90 -1.11 1.48 -0.85
CA ILE A 90 -1.94 0.64 0.02
C ILE A 90 -3.36 1.22 -0.09
N GLU A 91 -4.30 0.42 -0.60
CA GLU A 91 -5.70 0.83 -0.77
C GLU A 91 -6.64 -0.12 -0.02
N LYS A 92 -7.78 0.38 0.45
CA LYS A 92 -8.84 -0.50 0.95
C LYS A 92 -9.41 -1.33 -0.21
N LYS A 93 -9.57 -2.63 0.01
CA LYS A 93 -10.29 -3.51 -0.89
C LYS A 93 -11.73 -3.04 -1.02
N ASN A 94 -12.06 -2.49 -2.18
CA ASN A 94 -13.42 -2.10 -2.49
C ASN A 94 -14.09 -3.23 -3.27
N LYS A 95 -15.19 -3.79 -2.75
CA LYS A 95 -15.90 -4.92 -3.34
C LYS A 95 -16.42 -4.62 -4.75
N ASP A 96 -16.61 -3.34 -5.06
CA ASP A 96 -17.14 -2.88 -6.34
C ASP A 96 -16.06 -2.58 -7.38
N ARG A 97 -14.77 -2.61 -7.00
CA ARG A 97 -13.66 -2.46 -7.93
C ARG A 97 -13.21 -3.83 -8.44
N ILE A 98 -13.55 -4.11 -9.69
CA ILE A 98 -12.95 -5.23 -10.43
C ILE A 98 -11.54 -4.82 -10.83
N PHE A 99 -10.56 -5.38 -10.13
CA PHE A 99 -9.16 -5.27 -10.54
C PHE A 99 -8.91 -6.30 -11.64
N GLN A 100 -8.51 -5.84 -12.83
CA GLN A 100 -8.08 -6.75 -13.89
C GLN A 100 -6.75 -7.37 -13.44
N THR A 101 -6.81 -8.54 -12.81
CA THR A 101 -5.62 -9.35 -12.60
C THR A 101 -5.13 -9.74 -13.99
N GLY A 102 -3.93 -9.29 -14.34
CA GLY A 102 -3.31 -9.53 -15.64
C GLY A 102 -2.96 -11.00 -15.82
N THR A 103 -3.96 -11.86 -15.99
CA THR A 103 -3.78 -13.21 -16.53
C THR A 103 -4.51 -13.25 -17.85
N LYS A 104 -3.87 -12.73 -18.91
CA LYS A 104 -4.21 -13.15 -20.27
C LYS A 104 -3.83 -14.63 -20.38
N VAL A 105 -4.78 -15.53 -20.10
CA VAL A 105 -4.69 -16.90 -20.59
C VAL A 105 -5.00 -16.81 -22.08
N ILE A 106 -3.95 -16.83 -22.90
CA ILE A 106 -4.06 -16.99 -24.35
C ILE A 106 -4.24 -18.50 -24.56
N PHE A 107 -5.40 -18.90 -25.11
CA PHE A 107 -5.63 -20.26 -25.61
C PHE A 107 -4.90 -20.48 -26.93
#